data_AF-A0A7J2RH35-F1
#
_entry.id   AF-A0A7J2RH35-F1
#
_cell.length_a   1.000
_cell.length_b   1.000
_cell.length_c   1.000
_cell.angle_alpha   90.00
_cell.angle_beta   90.00
_cell.angle_gamma   90.00
#
_symmetry.space_group_name_H-M   'P 1'
#
loop_
_entity.id
_entity.type
_entity.pdbx_description
1 polymer ?
#
loop_
_entity_poly.entity_id
_entity_poly.type
_entity_poly.pdbx_seq_one_letter_code
_entity_poly.pdbx_strand_id
1 'polypeptide(L)'
;MKKGTGVCIYHVVYKDEMFKESAEKLIDLIRSAQKHCPGQPRLLFLDIDNHKNELGRFDHDMYDLQFFCMGALLKYLTELHMPLFTRNGEALRNPKEQCTDIPEGLVIKGVTRAELDKLQGKKIGDNIKECSLQELSRGKYG
;
A
#
# COMPACT_ATOMS: atom_id res chain seq x y z
N MET A 1 30.29 0.80 6.09
CA MET A 1 28.89 0.89 5.63
C MET A 1 28.79 0.22 4.28
N LYS A 2 28.03 -0.88 4.12
CA LYS A 2 27.77 -1.43 2.78
C LYS A 2 26.86 -0.43 2.06
N LYS A 3 27.35 0.15 0.97
CA LYS A 3 26.55 0.96 0.04
C LYS A 3 25.51 0.03 -0.56
N GLY A 4 24.30 -0.02 -0.01
CA GLY A 4 23.22 -0.83 -0.55
C GLY A 4 22.79 -0.24 -1.89
N THR A 5 23.04 -0.94 -2.98
CA THR A 5 22.47 -0.60 -4.30
C THR A 5 21.02 -1.07 -4.29
N GLY A 6 20.08 -0.13 -4.15
CA GLY A 6 18.65 -0.38 -4.25
C GLY A 6 18.03 0.41 -5.40
N VAL A 7 16.88 -0.03 -5.88
CA VAL A 7 16.08 0.68 -6.87
C VAL A 7 15.12 1.59 -6.15
N CYS A 8 15.25 2.89 -6.40
CA CYS A 8 14.28 3.88 -5.97
C CYS A 8 13.15 3.96 -7.00
N ILE A 9 11.92 3.78 -6.53
CA ILE A 9 10.70 3.97 -7.30
C ILE A 9 10.04 5.21 -6.71
N TYR A 10 9.90 6.27 -7.51
CA TYR A 10 9.24 7.50 -7.10
C TYR A 10 7.97 7.69 -7.92
N HIS A 11 6.86 7.95 -7.25
CA HIS A 11 5.58 8.20 -7.89
C HIS A 11 4.81 9.29 -7.14
N VAL A 12 4.31 10.26 -7.90
CA VAL A 12 3.41 11.31 -7.42
C VAL A 12 2.03 10.96 -7.95
N VAL A 13 1.05 10.92 -7.05
CA VAL A 13 -0.37 10.78 -7.41
C VAL A 13 -0.93 12.17 -7.62
N TYR A 14 -1.33 12.47 -8.85
CA TYR A 14 -1.93 13.74 -9.23
C TYR A 14 -3.44 13.73 -9.06
N LYS A 15 -4.04 14.92 -8.91
CA LYS A 15 -5.46 15.13 -8.61
C LYS A 15 -6.45 14.40 -9.54
N ASP A 16 -6.06 14.14 -10.78
CA ASP A 16 -6.86 13.45 -11.78
C ASP A 16 -6.80 11.92 -11.67
N GLU A 17 -5.92 11.39 -10.81
CA GLU A 17 -5.75 9.96 -10.58
C GLU A 17 -6.66 9.46 -9.46
N MET A 18 -7.42 8.40 -9.76
CA MET A 18 -8.21 7.71 -8.74
C MET A 18 -7.42 6.56 -8.10
N PHE A 19 -7.98 5.99 -7.02
CA PHE A 19 -7.40 4.83 -6.33
C PHE A 19 -6.96 3.70 -7.28
N LYS A 20 -7.86 3.25 -8.16
CA LYS A 20 -7.63 2.10 -9.06
C LYS A 20 -6.47 2.35 -10.02
N GLU A 21 -6.44 3.53 -10.63
CA GLU A 21 -5.42 3.90 -11.62
C GLU A 21 -4.05 3.99 -10.97
N SER A 22 -3.98 4.63 -9.79
CA SER A 22 -2.76 4.74 -9.00
C SER A 22 -2.26 3.37 -8.56
N ALA A 23 -3.14 2.50 -8.10
CA ALA A 23 -2.80 1.14 -7.67
C ALA A 23 -2.24 0.28 -8.82
N GLU A 24 -2.83 0.37 -10.01
CA GLU A 24 -2.34 -0.31 -11.21
C GLU A 24 -0.96 0.21 -11.62
N LYS A 25 -0.77 1.54 -11.69
CA LYS A 25 0.52 2.16 -11.98
C LYS A 25 1.62 1.73 -11.01
N LEU A 26 1.32 1.68 -9.71
CA LEU A 26 2.28 1.26 -8.69
C LEU A 26 2.73 -0.19 -8.89
N ILE A 27 1.83 -1.12 -9.19
CA ILE A 27 2.22 -2.51 -9.49
C ILE A 27 3.08 -2.58 -10.75
N ASP A 28 2.73 -1.83 -11.79
CA ASP A 28 3.50 -1.78 -13.03
C ASP A 28 4.92 -1.24 -12.82
N LEU A 29 5.08 -0.22 -11.99
CA LEU A 29 6.38 0.33 -11.61
C LEU A 29 7.22 -0.69 -10.84
N ILE A 30 6.64 -1.39 -9.86
CA ILE A 30 7.34 -2.43 -9.09
C ILE A 30 7.74 -3.59 -10.01
N ARG A 31 6.87 -4.01 -10.92
CA ARG A 31 7.16 -5.03 -11.93
C ARG A 31 8.28 -4.59 -12.86
N SER A 32 8.24 -3.35 -13.33
CA SER A 32 9.31 -2.78 -14.15
C SER A 32 10.64 -2.78 -13.40
N ALA A 33 10.66 -2.37 -12.13
CA ALA A 33 11.87 -2.39 -11.31
C ALA A 33 12.44 -3.81 -11.15
N GLN A 34 11.60 -4.82 -10.93
CA GLN A 34 12.04 -6.21 -10.85
C GLN A 34 12.54 -6.75 -12.20
N LYS A 35 11.97 -6.32 -13.32
CA LYS A 35 12.43 -6.72 -14.66
C LYS A 35 13.82 -6.14 -14.98
N HIS A 36 14.05 -4.88 -14.67
CA HIS A 36 15.31 -4.19 -15.00
C HIS A 36 16.42 -4.43 -13.96
N CYS A 37 16.05 -4.63 -12.70
CA CYS A 37 16.98 -4.86 -11.60
C CYS A 37 16.53 -6.06 -10.74
N PRO A 38 16.62 -7.29 -11.26
CA PRO A 38 16.09 -8.47 -10.59
C PRO A 38 16.66 -8.68 -9.19
N GLY A 39 15.78 -8.82 -8.21
CA GLY A 39 16.16 -9.14 -6.83
C GLY A 39 16.80 -8.00 -6.04
N GLN A 40 17.07 -6.84 -6.66
CA GLN A 40 17.59 -5.68 -5.94
C GLN A 40 16.53 -5.11 -4.98
N PRO A 41 16.93 -4.61 -3.79
CA PRO A 41 16.01 -3.96 -2.86
C PRO A 41 15.22 -2.84 -3.53
N ARG A 42 13.89 -2.85 -3.40
CA ARG A 42 13.01 -1.80 -3.93
C ARG A 42 12.52 -0.87 -2.83
N LEU A 43 12.73 0.43 -3.03
CA LEU A 43 12.27 1.48 -2.13
C LEU A 43 11.22 2.31 -2.87
N LEU A 44 9.98 2.29 -2.40
CA LEU A 44 8.90 3.09 -2.97
C LEU A 44 8.73 4.39 -2.18
N PHE A 45 8.73 5.51 -2.89
CA PHE A 45 8.41 6.84 -2.40
C PHE A 45 7.14 7.30 -3.11
N LEU A 46 6.05 7.41 -2.34
CA LEU A 46 4.77 7.86 -2.80
C LEU A 46 4.52 9.28 -2.28
N ASP A 47 4.31 10.22 -3.18
CA ASP A 47 3.78 11.54 -2.86
C ASP A 47 2.36 11.69 -3.40
N ILE A 48 1.56 12.53 -2.76
CA ILE A 48 0.16 12.75 -3.14
C ILE A 48 -0.05 14.25 -3.27
N ASP A 49 -0.36 14.70 -4.49
CA ASP A 49 -0.59 16.10 -4.80
C ASP A 49 -2.10 16.42 -4.78
N ASN A 50 -2.45 17.43 -3.98
CA ASN A 50 -3.75 18.11 -4.00
C ASN A 50 -5.03 17.26 -3.82
N HIS A 51 -4.93 16.01 -3.36
CA HIS A 51 -6.05 15.17 -2.93
C HIS A 51 -6.49 15.48 -1.50
N LYS A 52 -7.09 16.65 -1.29
CA LYS A 52 -7.58 17.06 0.03
C LYS A 52 -9.06 17.36 0.03
N ASN A 53 -9.76 16.89 1.06
CA ASN A 53 -11.14 17.28 1.35
C ASN A 53 -11.21 18.70 1.95
N GLU A 54 -12.41 19.19 2.20
CA GLU A 54 -12.66 20.53 2.78
C GLU A 54 -11.99 20.75 4.14
N LEU A 55 -11.63 19.68 4.85
CA LEU A 55 -10.91 19.72 6.13
C LEU A 55 -9.38 19.66 5.97
N GLY A 56 -8.87 19.71 4.73
CA GLY A 56 -7.45 19.64 4.41
C GLY A 56 -6.81 18.25 4.61
N ARG A 57 -7.62 17.21 4.81
CA ARG A 57 -7.17 15.81 4.95
C ARG A 57 -7.24 15.09 3.61
N PHE A 58 -6.53 13.97 3.46
CA PHE A 58 -6.66 13.13 2.28
C PHE A 58 -8.12 12.73 2.03
N ASP A 59 -8.52 12.65 0.76
CA ASP A 59 -9.82 12.08 0.40
C ASP A 59 -9.84 10.55 0.65
N HIS A 60 -11.01 9.95 0.49
CA HIS A 60 -11.20 8.53 0.75
C HIS A 60 -10.29 7.64 -0.13
N ASP A 61 -10.17 7.97 -1.40
CA ASP A 61 -9.35 7.23 -2.36
C ASP A 61 -7.88 7.23 -1.96
N MET A 62 -7.36 8.36 -1.48
CA MET A 62 -5.96 8.46 -1.05
C MET A 62 -5.69 7.82 0.31
N TYR A 63 -6.69 7.71 1.17
CA TYR A 63 -6.60 6.84 2.35
C TYR A 63 -6.51 5.38 1.93
N ASP A 64 -7.43 4.92 1.07
CA ASP A 64 -7.47 3.55 0.57
C ASP A 64 -6.18 3.17 -0.18
N LEU A 65 -5.63 4.09 -0.98
CA LEU A 65 -4.37 3.88 -1.69
C LEU A 65 -3.21 3.60 -0.74
N GLN A 66 -3.09 4.39 0.33
CA GLN A 66 -2.02 4.22 1.31
C GLN A 66 -2.20 2.94 2.13
N PHE A 67 -3.44 2.57 2.48
CA PHE A 67 -3.72 1.26 3.10
C PHE A 67 -3.42 0.10 2.17
N PHE A 68 -3.75 0.20 0.89
CA PHE A 68 -3.41 -0.78 -0.13
C PHE A 68 -1.89 -0.95 -0.28
N CYS A 69 -1.14 0.14 -0.31
CA CYS A 69 0.32 0.09 -0.38
C CYS A 69 0.91 -0.70 0.81
N MET A 70 0.43 -0.44 2.02
CA MET A 70 0.86 -1.16 3.22
C MET A 70 0.43 -2.63 3.20
N GLY A 71 -0.83 -2.91 2.89
CA GLY A 71 -1.40 -4.27 3.00
C GLY A 71 -1.05 -5.20 1.84
N ALA A 72 -0.89 -4.67 0.62
CA ALA A 72 -0.74 -5.45 -0.60
C ALA A 72 0.62 -5.26 -1.28
N LEU A 73 1.18 -4.04 -1.30
CA LEU A 73 2.44 -3.77 -2.02
C LEU A 73 3.68 -3.97 -1.17
N LEU A 74 3.61 -3.78 0.15
CA LEU A 74 4.77 -3.86 1.04
C LEU A 74 5.53 -5.19 0.89
N LYS A 75 4.83 -6.31 0.65
CA LYS A 75 5.47 -7.62 0.43
C LYS A 75 6.43 -7.65 -0.77
N TYR A 76 6.27 -6.77 -1.74
CA TYR A 76 7.14 -6.66 -2.93
C TYR A 76 8.24 -5.62 -2.77
N LEU A 77 8.21 -4.85 -1.68
CA LEU A 77 9.12 -3.76 -1.40
C LEU A 77 10.04 -4.12 -0.23
N THR A 78 11.15 -3.41 -0.13
CA THR A 78 12.00 -3.40 1.08
C THR A 78 11.59 -2.24 1.99
N GLU A 79 11.37 -1.06 1.40
CA GLU A 79 10.93 0.14 2.11
C GLU A 79 9.79 0.84 1.37
N LEU A 80 8.87 1.43 2.15
CA LEU A 80 7.72 2.17 1.69
C LEU A 80 7.64 3.51 2.43
N HIS A 81 7.73 4.60 1.69
CA HIS A 81 7.63 5.97 2.18
C HIS A 81 6.32 6.57 1.67
N MET A 82 5.46 7.02 2.59
CA MET A 82 4.13 7.55 2.27
C MET A 82 3.72 8.66 3.26
N PRO A 83 2.88 9.61 2.84
CA PRO A 83 2.56 10.78 3.67
C PRO A 83 1.94 10.45 5.03
N LEU A 84 1.06 9.45 5.13
CA LEU A 84 0.38 9.12 6.39
C LEU A 84 1.20 8.23 7.34
N PHE A 85 2.06 7.37 6.80
CA PHE A 85 2.70 6.30 7.58
C PHE A 85 4.20 6.49 7.76
N THR A 86 4.81 7.48 7.11
CA THR A 86 6.17 7.92 7.39
C THR A 86 6.17 8.81 8.63
N ARG A 87 6.37 8.19 9.80
CA ARG A 87 6.44 8.90 11.09
C ARG A 87 7.87 9.35 11.35
N ASN A 88 8.08 10.64 11.66
CA ASN A 88 9.39 11.21 11.98
C ASN A 88 10.47 10.97 10.90
N GLY A 89 10.08 10.80 9.64
CA GLY A 89 10.99 10.50 8.53
C GLY A 89 11.37 9.01 8.39
N GLU A 90 10.79 8.11 9.18
CA GLU A 90 11.05 6.68 9.08
C GLU A 90 10.11 5.99 8.09
N ALA A 91 10.70 5.22 7.17
CA ALA A 91 9.97 4.40 6.21
C ALA A 91 9.31 3.19 6.89
N LEU A 92 8.20 2.71 6.31
CA LEU A 92 7.70 1.39 6.63
C LEU A 92 8.60 0.34 5.97
N ARG A 93 9.16 -0.56 6.76
CA ARG A 93 10.00 -1.66 6.27
C ARG A 93 9.20 -2.94 6.14
N ASN A 94 9.46 -3.70 5.09
CA ASN A 94 8.92 -5.04 4.98
C ASN A 94 9.58 -5.92 6.06
N PRO A 95 8.81 -6.53 6.97
CA PRO A 95 9.37 -7.38 8.02
C PRO A 95 9.90 -8.71 7.49
N LYS A 96 9.62 -9.04 6.23
CA LYS A 96 10.06 -10.25 5.54
C LYS A 96 10.96 -9.88 4.35
N GLU A 97 11.55 -10.89 3.72
CA GLU A 97 12.20 -10.70 2.43
C GLU A 97 11.20 -10.23 1.37
N GLN A 98 11.64 -9.34 0.48
CA GLN A 98 10.81 -8.87 -0.61
C GLN A 98 10.51 -10.01 -1.59
N CYS A 99 9.25 -10.15 -1.95
CA CYS A 99 8.80 -11.11 -2.96
C CYS A 99 9.20 -10.62 -4.36
N THR A 100 9.76 -11.52 -5.17
CA THR A 100 10.17 -11.26 -6.56
C THR A 100 9.13 -11.69 -7.59
N ASP A 101 8.13 -12.47 -7.18
CA ASP A 101 7.02 -12.95 -8.01
C ASP A 101 5.88 -11.91 -8.02
N ILE A 102 6.01 -10.92 -8.91
CA ILE A 102 5.10 -9.79 -9.02
C ILE A 102 3.98 -10.14 -10.03
N PRO A 103 2.70 -9.94 -9.67
CA PRO A 103 1.59 -10.27 -10.56
C PRO A 103 1.59 -9.44 -11.86
N GLU A 104 1.07 -10.03 -12.93
CA GLU A 104 0.92 -9.37 -14.25
C GLU A 104 -0.16 -8.28 -14.27
N GLY A 105 -1.02 -8.23 -13.26
CA GLY A 105 -2.04 -7.20 -13.14
C GLY A 105 -2.71 -7.19 -11.77
N LEU A 106 -3.51 -6.16 -11.55
CA LEU A 106 -4.31 -6.00 -10.34
C LEU A 106 -5.77 -6.30 -10.65
N VAL A 107 -6.40 -7.16 -9.83
CA VAL A 107 -7.84 -7.39 -9.89
C VAL A 107 -8.47 -6.86 -8.60
N ILE A 108 -9.12 -5.72 -8.70
CA ILE A 108 -9.87 -5.12 -7.58
C ILE A 108 -11.30 -5.65 -7.63
N LYS A 109 -11.67 -6.46 -6.65
CA LYS A 109 -13.06 -6.94 -6.51
C LYS A 109 -13.78 -6.06 -5.50
N GLY A 110 -14.78 -5.32 -5.97
CA GLY A 110 -15.76 -4.74 -5.08
C GLY A 110 -16.58 -5.87 -4.48
N VAL A 111 -16.43 -6.12 -3.18
CA VAL A 111 -17.21 -7.13 -2.48
C VAL A 111 -18.38 -6.41 -1.82
N THR A 112 -19.60 -6.76 -2.23
CA THR A 112 -20.80 -6.27 -1.54
C THR A 112 -20.83 -6.83 -0.11
N ARG A 113 -21.50 -6.13 0.82
CA ARG A 113 -21.67 -6.61 2.20
C ARG A 113 -22.20 -8.05 2.25
N ALA A 114 -23.16 -8.36 1.36
CA ALA A 114 -23.73 -9.68 1.19
C ALA A 114 -22.75 -10.76 0.69
N GLU A 115 -21.68 -10.38 -0.01
CA GLU A 115 -20.62 -11.29 -0.45
C GLU A 115 -19.54 -11.46 0.62
N LEU A 116 -19.25 -10.42 1.41
CA LEU A 116 -18.40 -10.49 2.60
C LEU A 116 -18.99 -11.47 3.63
N ASP A 117 -20.30 -11.38 3.89
CA ASP A 117 -21.00 -12.29 4.81
C ASP A 117 -20.94 -13.75 4.32
N LYS A 118 -20.93 -13.98 3.00
CA LYS A 118 -20.76 -15.31 2.38
C LYS A 118 -19.32 -15.83 2.49
N LEU A 119 -18.32 -14.95 2.53
CA LEU A 119 -16.91 -15.30 2.71
C LEU A 119 -16.59 -15.59 4.19
N GLN A 120 -17.17 -14.85 5.12
CA GLN A 120 -17.03 -15.08 6.57
C GLN A 120 -17.68 -16.41 7.01
N GLY A 121 -18.64 -16.94 6.26
CA GLY A 121 -19.25 -18.25 6.50
C GLY A 121 -18.39 -19.47 6.11
N LYS A 122 -17.27 -19.29 5.39
CA LYS A 122 -16.28 -20.35 5.20
C LYS A 122 -15.20 -20.17 6.25
N LYS A 123 -15.08 -21.12 7.18
CA LYS A 123 -13.94 -21.21 8.12
C LYS A 123 -12.62 -21.15 7.34
N ILE A 124 -12.06 -19.96 7.20
CA ILE A 124 -10.65 -19.75 6.89
C ILE A 124 -9.96 -19.94 8.23
N GLY A 125 -9.25 -21.06 8.37
CA GLY A 125 -8.63 -21.48 9.62
C GLY A 125 -7.86 -20.33 10.30
N ASP A 126 -8.22 -20.11 11.56
CA ASP A 126 -7.45 -19.52 12.65
C ASP A 126 -6.10 -18.92 12.27
N ASN A 127 -6.04 -17.70 11.70
CA ASN A 127 -4.86 -16.82 11.84
C ASN A 127 -4.95 -15.37 11.32
N ILE A 128 -6.13 -14.82 11.03
CA ILE A 128 -6.24 -13.39 10.71
C ILE A 128 -7.04 -12.71 11.80
N LYS A 129 -6.36 -11.95 12.66
CA LYS A 129 -7.03 -10.96 13.52
C LYS A 129 -7.66 -9.92 12.60
N GLU A 130 -8.98 -9.85 12.58
CA GLU A 130 -9.71 -8.73 11.98
C GLU A 130 -9.21 -7.43 12.62
N CYS A 131 -8.52 -6.59 11.84
CA CYS A 131 -8.25 -5.22 12.26
C CYS A 131 -9.49 -4.41 11.87
N SER A 132 -10.46 -4.37 12.78
CA SER A 132 -11.69 -3.61 12.56
C SER A 132 -11.40 -2.10 12.69
N LEU A 133 -11.81 -1.32 11.70
CA LEU A 133 -11.72 0.15 11.67
C LEU A 133 -12.46 0.85 12.84
N GLN A 134 -13.19 0.10 13.68
CA GLN A 134 -13.89 0.61 14.85
C GLN A 134 -13.01 0.70 16.11
N GLU A 135 -11.81 0.12 16.13
CA GLU A 135 -10.90 0.22 17.29
C GLU A 135 -10.00 1.47 17.24
N LEU A 136 -9.82 2.08 16.08
CA LEU A 136 -9.06 3.34 15.94
C LEU A 136 -9.82 4.59 16.39
N SER A 137 -11.15 4.51 16.58
CA SER A 137 -11.96 5.64 17.06
C SER A 137 -12.09 5.71 18.60
N ARG A 138 -11.49 4.77 19.34
CA ARG A 138 -11.54 4.74 20.82
C ARG A 138 -10.18 4.94 21.50
N GLY A 139 -9.12 5.17 20.71
CA GLY A 139 -7.82 5.58 21.22
C GLY A 139 -7.77 7.06 21.53
N LYS A 140 -8.05 7.41 22.79
CA LYS A 140 -7.74 8.71 23.40
C LYS A 140 -6.32 9.15 23.00
N TYR A 141 -6.22 10.22 22.20
CA TYR A 141 -5.05 11.09 22.27
C TYR A 141 -5.35 12.09 23.38
N GLY A 142 -4.55 12.03 24.44
CA GLY A 142 -4.55 13.02 25.51
C GLY A 142 -4.03 14.37 25.04
#